data_AF-A0A392MMP5-F1
#
_entry.id   AF-A0A392MMP5-F1
#
_cell.length_a   1.000
_cell.length_b   1.000
_cell.length_c   1.000
_cell.angle_alpha   90.00
_cell.angle_beta   90.00
_cell.angle_gamma   90.00
#
_symmetry.space_group_name_H-M   'P 1'
#
loop_
_entity.id
_entity.type
_entity.pdbx_description
1 polymer ?
#
loop_
_entity_poly.entity_id
_entity_poly.type
_entity_poly.pdbx_seq_one_letter_code
_entity_poly.pdbx_strand_id
1 'polypeptide(L)'
;LILERLTANNHLDSCVSIYTEVRTLNFQATFQALDFNDLETTTLSEFDSFQSIESCIEKWSDYLEYAVKHLLELEYRASNAVFNKEIVGLDVSNECFAKTVVRSALLQGFVKFANTITKGKKEAIKLLKLLNIFASLNKLRVDFNRFFGGKNCVEIQSQMRDFIKKVINEACDIFWELPTQVESQRQSTPPADGGIPRLLSFVVDYSNELLGEYYRPILTQILEIQWSWNNNHTHKEGLEKQRQQFLLNQELHYKKIIKALELNI
;
A
#
# COMPACT_ATOMS: atom_id res chain seq x y z
N LEU A 1 9.25 20.51 -34.81
CA LEU A 1 9.27 20.19 -36.26
C LEU A 1 8.40 18.99 -36.68
N ILE A 2 8.62 17.74 -36.24
CA ILE A 2 7.75 16.60 -36.64
C ILE A 2 6.36 16.69 -35.99
N LEU A 3 6.31 16.88 -34.67
CA LEU A 3 5.04 16.97 -33.94
C LEU A 3 4.16 18.14 -34.41
N GLU A 4 4.77 19.30 -34.66
CA GLU A 4 4.08 20.49 -35.21
C GLU A 4 3.46 20.20 -36.59
N ARG A 5 4.20 19.50 -37.47
CA ARG A 5 3.69 19.10 -38.78
C ARG A 5 2.56 18.09 -38.66
N LEU A 6 2.65 17.12 -37.76
CA LEU A 6 1.58 16.14 -37.54
C LEU A 6 0.33 16.80 -36.96
N THR A 7 0.50 17.76 -36.05
CA THR A 7 -0.59 18.55 -35.47
C THR A 7 -1.27 19.40 -36.55
N ALA A 8 -0.50 20.10 -37.38
CA ALA A 8 -1.03 20.90 -38.49
C ALA A 8 -1.78 20.08 -39.54
N ASN A 9 -1.49 18.78 -39.65
CA ASN A 9 -2.17 17.85 -40.56
C ASN A 9 -3.25 16.99 -39.87
N ASN A 10 -3.69 17.32 -38.66
CA ASN A 10 -4.69 16.56 -37.89
C ASN A 10 -4.35 15.08 -37.64
N HIS A 11 -3.07 14.73 -37.59
CA HIS A 11 -2.58 13.36 -37.34
C HIS A 11 -2.07 13.16 -35.91
N LEU A 12 -2.44 14.06 -34.99
CA LEU A 12 -1.97 14.04 -33.61
C LEU A 12 -2.43 12.78 -32.87
N ASP A 13 -3.70 12.39 -33.00
CA ASP A 13 -4.26 11.22 -32.31
C ASP A 13 -3.58 9.92 -32.74
N SER A 14 -3.29 9.76 -34.04
CA SER A 14 -2.53 8.62 -34.55
C SER A 14 -1.10 8.60 -33.99
N CYS A 15 -0.46 9.77 -33.87
CA CYS A 15 0.87 9.87 -33.29
C CYS A 15 0.87 9.49 -31.80
N VAL A 16 -0.09 9.98 -31.02
CA VAL A 16 -0.27 9.63 -29.60
C VAL A 16 -0.51 8.14 -29.45
N SER A 17 -1.34 7.54 -30.31
CA SER A 17 -1.62 6.10 -30.29
C SER A 17 -0.36 5.27 -30.51
N ILE A 18 0.40 5.54 -31.58
CA ILE A 18 1.64 4.82 -31.91
C ILE A 18 2.70 5.03 -30.83
N TYR A 19 2.86 6.27 -30.36
CA TYR A 19 3.81 6.56 -29.29
C TYR A 19 3.47 5.77 -28.03
N THR A 20 2.20 5.79 -27.60
CA THR A 20 1.73 5.06 -26.41
C THR A 20 1.99 3.56 -26.56
N GLU A 21 1.73 2.98 -27.73
CA GLU A 21 1.97 1.56 -28.00
C GLU A 21 3.45 1.20 -27.86
N VAL A 22 4.34 1.92 -28.54
CA VAL A 22 5.79 1.67 -28.49
C VAL A 22 6.35 1.87 -27.08
N ARG A 23 5.92 2.93 -26.39
CA ARG A 23 6.35 3.17 -25.01
C ARG A 23 5.83 2.11 -24.06
N THR A 24 4.60 1.65 -24.22
CA THR A 24 4.04 0.55 -23.41
C THR A 24 4.89 -0.70 -23.54
N LEU A 25 5.25 -1.10 -24.77
CA LEU A 25 6.08 -2.28 -25.01
C LEU A 25 7.48 -2.14 -24.40
N ASN A 26 8.12 -0.98 -24.56
CA ASN A 26 9.43 -0.72 -23.95
C ASN A 26 9.36 -0.73 -22.42
N PHE A 27 8.29 -0.18 -21.86
CA PHE A 27 8.06 -0.14 -20.42
C PHE A 27 7.86 -1.56 -19.87
N GLN A 28 7.06 -2.39 -20.55
CA GLN A 28 6.87 -3.80 -20.21
C GLN A 28 8.17 -4.61 -20.32
N ALA A 29 8.94 -4.43 -21.39
CA ALA A 29 10.22 -5.12 -21.55
C ALA A 29 11.22 -4.73 -20.45
N THR A 30 11.29 -3.45 -20.11
CA THR A 30 12.14 -2.96 -19.01
C THR A 30 11.68 -3.55 -17.67
N PHE A 31 10.37 -3.62 -17.45
CA PHE A 31 9.82 -4.19 -16.21
C PHE A 31 10.03 -5.71 -16.12
N GLN A 32 9.85 -6.44 -17.21
CA GLN A 32 10.13 -7.89 -17.27
C GLN A 32 11.62 -8.19 -17.03
N ALA A 33 12.52 -7.35 -17.53
CA ALA A 33 13.96 -7.48 -17.30
C ALA A 33 14.39 -7.22 -15.84
N LEU A 34 13.52 -6.61 -15.02
CA LEU A 34 13.78 -6.42 -13.58
C LEU A 34 13.42 -7.67 -12.75
N ASP A 35 13.17 -8.82 -13.40
CA ASP A 35 12.87 -10.12 -12.77
C ASP A 35 11.72 -10.07 -11.74
N PHE A 36 10.73 -9.22 -11.98
CA PHE A 36 9.54 -9.13 -11.13
C PHE A 36 8.61 -10.35 -11.22
N ASN A 37 8.87 -11.26 -12.17
CA ASN A 37 8.11 -12.49 -12.34
C ASN A 37 8.12 -13.36 -11.08
N ASP A 38 9.17 -13.31 -10.26
CA ASP A 38 9.24 -14.06 -9.01
C ASP A 38 8.13 -13.63 -8.02
N LEU A 39 7.84 -12.32 -7.94
CA LEU A 39 6.79 -11.76 -7.08
C LEU A 39 5.38 -12.00 -7.64
N GLU A 40 5.22 -12.04 -8.96
CA GLU A 40 3.93 -12.33 -9.59
C GLU A 40 3.55 -13.82 -9.51
N THR A 41 4.56 -14.70 -9.53
CA THR A 41 4.39 -16.16 -9.48
C THR A 41 4.30 -16.70 -8.05
N THR A 42 4.59 -15.88 -7.03
CA THR A 42 4.42 -16.26 -5.62
C THR A 42 2.93 -16.50 -5.33
N THR A 43 2.49 -17.75 -5.46
CA THR A 43 1.13 -18.17 -5.12
C THR A 43 0.99 -18.34 -3.61
N LEU A 44 -0.24 -18.25 -3.09
CA LEU A 44 -0.58 -18.41 -1.66
C LEU A 44 0.02 -19.67 -1.00
N SER A 45 0.42 -20.69 -1.77
CA SER A 45 1.04 -21.92 -1.29
C SER A 45 2.49 -21.75 -0.82
N GLU A 46 3.21 -20.72 -1.26
CA GLU A 46 4.61 -20.46 -0.85
C GLU A 46 4.70 -19.55 0.38
N PHE A 47 3.55 -19.01 0.81
CA PHE A 47 3.39 -18.21 2.03
C PHE A 47 3.34 -19.07 3.30
N ASP A 48 3.44 -20.41 3.20
CA ASP A 48 3.42 -21.30 4.36
C ASP A 48 4.71 -21.20 5.21
N SER A 49 5.80 -20.62 4.68
CA SER A 49 7.01 -20.32 5.46
C SER A 49 7.08 -18.82 5.84
N PHE A 50 7.05 -18.53 7.14
CA PHE A 50 7.03 -17.17 7.71
C PHE A 50 8.16 -16.24 7.17
N GLN A 51 9.35 -16.79 6.95
CA GLN A 51 10.56 -16.07 6.56
C GLN A 51 10.61 -15.71 5.07
N SER A 52 9.87 -16.42 4.20
CA SER A 52 9.81 -16.10 2.76
C SER A 52 9.05 -14.79 2.53
N ILE A 53 7.94 -14.59 3.26
CA ILE A 53 7.02 -13.48 3.02
C ILE A 53 7.62 -12.11 3.37
N GLU A 54 8.35 -12.03 4.49
CA GLU A 54 8.98 -10.78 4.91
C GLU A 54 9.98 -10.31 3.85
N SER A 55 10.85 -11.21 3.38
CA SER A 55 11.76 -10.94 2.27
C SER A 55 11.03 -10.56 0.98
N CYS A 56 9.84 -11.13 0.72
CA CYS A 56 9.01 -10.75 -0.43
C CYS A 56 8.43 -9.33 -0.28
N ILE A 57 8.04 -8.90 0.93
CA ILE A 57 7.53 -7.55 1.18
C ILE A 57 8.65 -6.52 1.03
N GLU A 58 9.85 -6.80 1.53
CA GLU A 58 11.03 -5.95 1.33
C GLU A 58 11.34 -5.79 -0.16
N LYS A 59 11.45 -6.90 -0.91
CA LYS A 59 11.64 -6.86 -2.36
C LYS A 59 10.53 -6.08 -3.06
N TRP A 60 9.26 -6.34 -2.70
CA TRP A 60 8.13 -5.60 -3.25
C TRP A 60 8.24 -4.09 -2.99
N SER A 61 8.67 -3.68 -1.78
CA SER A 61 8.88 -2.28 -1.42
C SER A 61 10.00 -1.66 -2.26
N ASP A 62 11.15 -2.31 -2.35
CA ASP A 62 12.31 -1.81 -3.10
C ASP A 62 12.01 -1.63 -4.59
N TYR A 63 11.34 -2.62 -5.18
CA TYR A 63 10.93 -2.53 -6.58
C TYR A 63 9.82 -1.51 -6.82
N LEU A 64 8.88 -1.36 -5.89
CA LEU A 64 7.85 -0.32 -6.00
C LEU A 64 8.50 1.07 -5.95
N GLU A 65 9.44 1.27 -5.04
CA GLU A 65 10.22 2.50 -4.96
C GLU A 65 11.03 2.73 -6.24
N TYR A 66 11.69 1.71 -6.77
CA TYR A 66 12.44 1.83 -8.01
C TYR A 66 11.53 2.18 -9.21
N ALA A 67 10.40 1.48 -9.33
CA ALA A 67 9.43 1.72 -10.41
C ALA A 67 8.90 3.15 -10.36
N VAL A 68 8.57 3.67 -9.17
CA VAL A 68 8.03 5.02 -9.02
C VAL A 68 9.10 6.09 -9.23
N LYS A 69 10.29 5.93 -8.63
CA LYS A 69 11.34 6.97 -8.67
C LYS A 69 12.13 6.99 -9.96
N HIS A 70 12.24 5.86 -10.66
CA HIS A 70 13.03 5.76 -11.88
C HIS A 70 12.17 5.53 -13.11
N LEU A 71 11.40 4.43 -13.18
CA LEU A 71 10.67 4.09 -14.41
C LEU A 71 9.57 5.11 -14.74
N LEU A 72 8.72 5.43 -13.76
CA LEU A 72 7.65 6.42 -13.94
C LEU A 72 8.22 7.83 -14.17
N GLU A 73 9.29 8.20 -13.48
CA GLU A 73 9.96 9.48 -13.70
C GLU A 73 10.50 9.61 -15.13
N LEU A 74 11.14 8.56 -15.64
CA LEU A 74 11.67 8.53 -17.01
C LEU A 74 10.55 8.61 -18.04
N GLU A 75 9.47 7.87 -17.86
CA GLU A 75 8.33 7.94 -18.77
C GLU A 75 7.66 9.31 -18.70
N TYR A 76 7.44 9.86 -17.51
CA TYR A 76 6.86 11.18 -17.32
C TYR A 76 7.68 12.28 -18.01
N ARG A 77 9.01 12.22 -17.92
CA ARG A 77 9.90 13.13 -18.64
C ARG A 77 9.85 12.92 -20.15
N ALA A 78 9.84 11.68 -20.61
CA ALA A 78 9.78 11.36 -22.03
C ALA A 78 8.47 11.85 -22.66
N SER A 79 7.31 11.58 -22.04
CA SER A 79 6.01 12.08 -22.52
C SER A 79 5.99 13.61 -22.59
N ASN A 80 6.52 14.29 -21.56
CA ASN A 80 6.59 15.76 -21.52
C ASN A 80 7.57 16.36 -22.55
N ALA A 81 8.69 15.69 -22.82
CA ALA A 81 9.67 16.14 -23.80
C ALA A 81 9.14 15.98 -25.24
N VAL A 82 8.43 14.89 -25.51
CA VAL A 82 7.86 14.61 -26.83
C VAL A 82 6.63 15.46 -27.09
N PHE A 83 5.69 15.53 -26.15
CA PHE A 83 4.49 16.35 -26.24
C PHE A 83 4.71 17.67 -25.51
N ASN A 84 5.61 18.50 -26.06
CA ASN A 84 5.93 19.80 -25.47
C ASN A 84 4.64 20.58 -25.18
N LYS A 85 4.54 21.05 -23.94
CA LYS A 85 3.38 21.76 -23.37
C LYS A 85 3.00 23.00 -24.18
N GLU A 86 3.97 23.62 -24.86
CA GLU A 86 3.75 24.81 -25.69
C GLU A 86 3.09 24.50 -27.04
N ILE A 87 3.22 23.27 -27.56
CA ILE A 87 2.80 22.91 -28.92
C ILE A 87 1.43 22.23 -28.91
N VAL A 88 1.19 21.35 -27.93
CA VAL A 88 0.00 20.47 -27.91
C VAL A 88 -0.81 20.62 -26.61
N GLY A 89 -0.27 21.35 -25.62
CA GLY A 89 -0.87 21.54 -24.31
C GLY A 89 -0.49 20.44 -23.30
N LEU A 90 -0.49 20.82 -22.01
CA LEU A 90 -0.15 19.94 -20.89
C LEU A 90 -1.03 18.68 -20.79
N ASP A 91 -2.26 18.74 -21.31
CA ASP A 91 -3.26 17.69 -21.16
C ASP A 91 -2.90 16.42 -21.94
N VAL A 92 -2.42 16.57 -23.18
CA VAL A 92 -2.07 15.45 -24.07
C VAL A 92 -0.85 14.69 -23.57
N SER A 93 0.17 15.39 -23.05
CA SER A 93 1.34 14.76 -22.42
C SER A 93 0.93 13.89 -21.23
N ASN A 94 0.12 14.45 -20.33
CA ASN A 94 -0.36 13.71 -19.14
C ASN A 94 -1.27 12.54 -19.51
N GLU A 95 -2.11 12.71 -20.54
CA GLU A 95 -2.97 11.63 -21.05
C GLU A 95 -2.13 10.49 -21.65
N CYS A 96 -1.11 10.81 -22.44
CA CYS A 96 -0.24 9.82 -23.04
C CYS A 96 0.58 9.05 -21.99
N PHE A 97 1.12 9.76 -21.00
CA PHE A 97 1.76 9.16 -19.83
C PHE A 97 0.79 8.20 -19.11
N ALA A 98 -0.41 8.68 -18.78
CA ALA A 98 -1.41 7.88 -18.07
C ALA A 98 -1.78 6.61 -18.85
N LYS A 99 -2.05 6.72 -20.16
CA LYS A 99 -2.37 5.58 -21.01
C LYS A 99 -1.24 4.58 -21.07
N THR A 100 0.01 5.04 -21.17
CA THR A 100 1.20 4.16 -21.18
C THR A 100 1.30 3.38 -19.87
N VAL A 101 1.16 4.04 -18.73
CA VAL A 101 1.22 3.39 -17.42
C VAL A 101 0.06 2.42 -17.22
N VAL A 102 -1.18 2.79 -17.57
CA VAL A 102 -2.34 1.88 -17.48
C VAL A 102 -2.13 0.63 -18.33
N ARG A 103 -1.73 0.79 -19.60
CA ARG A 103 -1.54 -0.33 -20.53
C ARG A 103 -0.35 -1.22 -20.16
N SER A 104 0.66 -0.67 -19.47
CA SER A 104 1.80 -1.45 -19.01
C SER A 104 1.45 -2.48 -17.92
N ALA A 105 0.30 -2.34 -17.26
CA ALA A 105 -0.14 -3.15 -16.12
C ALA A 105 0.83 -3.18 -14.91
N LEU A 106 1.83 -2.29 -14.88
CA LEU A 106 2.84 -2.20 -13.82
C LEU A 106 2.20 -2.13 -12.43
N LEU A 107 1.34 -1.13 -12.21
CA LEU A 107 0.69 -0.89 -10.92
C LEU A 107 -0.27 -2.03 -10.54
N GLN A 108 -0.88 -2.68 -11.53
CA GLN A 108 -1.75 -3.83 -11.29
C GLN A 108 -0.97 -5.01 -10.71
N GLY A 109 0.27 -5.23 -11.16
CA GLY A 109 1.16 -6.25 -10.59
C GLY A 109 1.44 -6.02 -9.10
N PHE A 110 1.83 -4.80 -8.72
CA PHE A 110 2.07 -4.43 -7.32
C PHE A 110 0.81 -4.55 -6.45
N VAL A 111 -0.34 -4.10 -6.98
CA VAL A 111 -1.63 -4.19 -6.29
C VAL A 111 -2.08 -5.64 -6.14
N LYS A 112 -1.85 -6.50 -7.14
CA LYS A 112 -2.17 -7.94 -7.09
C LYS A 112 -1.37 -8.64 -6.00
N PHE A 113 -0.06 -8.42 -5.93
CA PHE A 113 0.80 -8.98 -4.87
C PHE A 113 0.30 -8.59 -3.48
N ALA A 114 0.11 -7.29 -3.23
CA ALA A 114 -0.35 -6.83 -1.92
C ALA A 114 -1.77 -7.31 -1.60
N ASN A 115 -2.64 -7.45 -2.61
CA ASN A 115 -3.95 -8.07 -2.44
C ASN A 115 -3.87 -9.55 -2.03
N THR A 116 -2.86 -10.28 -2.49
CA THR A 116 -2.62 -11.66 -2.03
C THR A 116 -2.32 -11.68 -0.53
N ILE A 117 -1.55 -10.72 -0.02
CA ILE A 117 -1.26 -10.58 1.42
C ILE A 117 -2.51 -10.19 2.21
N THR A 118 -3.43 -9.39 1.65
CA THR A 118 -4.70 -9.09 2.33
C THR A 118 -5.64 -10.29 2.43
N LYS A 119 -5.47 -11.33 1.60
CA LYS A 119 -6.28 -12.55 1.65
C LYS A 119 -5.72 -13.50 2.72
N GLY A 120 -6.57 -14.37 3.25
CA GLY A 120 -6.19 -15.34 4.29
C GLY A 120 -6.59 -14.92 5.70
N LYS A 121 -6.17 -15.70 6.70
CA LYS A 121 -6.60 -15.55 8.09
C LYS A 121 -6.14 -14.22 8.70
N LYS A 122 -6.95 -13.68 9.61
CA LYS A 122 -6.67 -12.45 10.37
C LYS A 122 -5.70 -12.75 11.53
N GLU A 123 -4.44 -13.00 11.21
CA GLU A 123 -3.41 -13.32 12.20
C GLU A 123 -2.62 -12.08 12.62
N ALA A 124 -2.10 -12.07 13.86
CA ALA A 124 -1.35 -10.95 14.41
C ALA A 124 -0.15 -10.54 13.51
N ILE A 125 0.61 -11.53 13.04
CA ILE A 125 1.75 -11.32 12.13
C ILE A 125 1.35 -10.59 10.83
N LYS A 126 0.13 -10.85 10.33
CA LYS A 126 -0.39 -10.20 9.12
C LYS A 126 -0.55 -8.69 9.32
N LEU A 127 -0.82 -8.23 10.54
CA LEU A 127 -0.88 -6.81 10.84
C LEU A 127 0.46 -6.13 10.53
N LEU A 128 1.58 -6.63 11.06
CA LEU A 128 2.91 -6.05 10.83
C LEU A 128 3.25 -5.98 9.34
N LYS A 129 2.90 -7.03 8.59
CA LYS A 129 3.06 -7.09 7.12
C LYS A 129 2.24 -5.99 6.41
N LEU A 130 1.00 -5.77 6.81
CA LEU A 130 0.15 -4.70 6.27
C LEU A 130 0.68 -3.31 6.64
N LEU A 131 1.24 -3.14 7.84
CA LEU A 131 1.89 -1.90 8.25
C LEU A 131 3.10 -1.58 7.36
N ASN A 132 3.93 -2.57 7.03
CA ASN A 132 5.08 -2.38 6.11
C ASN A 132 4.64 -2.00 4.69
N ILE A 133 3.59 -2.65 4.17
CA ILE A 133 2.99 -2.29 2.88
C ILE A 133 2.51 -0.84 2.90
N PHE A 134 1.77 -0.44 3.94
CA PHE A 134 1.27 0.92 4.09
C PHE A 134 2.41 1.94 4.22
N ALA A 135 3.46 1.64 4.99
CA ALA A 135 4.63 2.51 5.14
C ALA A 135 5.31 2.79 3.80
N SER A 136 5.49 1.75 2.98
CA SER A 136 6.08 1.85 1.64
C SER A 136 5.21 2.72 0.71
N LEU A 137 3.88 2.53 0.74
CA LEU A 137 2.95 3.35 -0.03
C LEU A 137 2.95 4.81 0.42
N ASN A 138 2.99 5.05 1.73
CA ASN A 138 2.97 6.39 2.29
C ASN A 138 4.27 7.15 1.98
N LYS A 139 5.42 6.46 1.96
CA LYS A 139 6.71 7.01 1.52
C LYS A 139 6.66 7.56 0.08
N LEU A 140 5.92 6.88 -0.81
CA LEU A 140 5.81 7.24 -2.23
C LEU A 140 4.62 8.15 -2.56
N ARG A 141 3.82 8.53 -1.55
CA ARG A 141 2.57 9.29 -1.72
C ARG A 141 2.77 10.60 -2.50
N VAL A 142 3.85 11.33 -2.22
CA VAL A 142 4.13 12.63 -2.88
C VAL A 142 4.43 12.41 -4.36
N ASP A 143 5.22 11.40 -4.70
CA ASP A 143 5.52 11.03 -6.09
C ASP A 143 4.27 10.57 -6.84
N PHE A 144 3.44 9.72 -6.22
CA PHE A 144 2.16 9.30 -6.81
C PHE A 144 1.25 10.50 -7.10
N ASN A 145 1.12 11.45 -6.16
CA ASN A 145 0.32 12.65 -6.37
C ASN A 145 0.87 13.55 -7.48
N ARG A 146 2.20 13.60 -7.64
CA ARG A 146 2.86 14.35 -8.71
C ARG A 146 2.56 13.75 -10.09
N PHE A 147 2.65 12.43 -10.23
CA PHE A 147 2.43 11.74 -11.50
C PHE A 147 0.95 11.63 -11.86
N PHE A 148 0.13 11.28 -10.88
CA PHE A 148 -1.27 10.87 -11.11
C PHE A 148 -2.29 11.86 -10.57
N GLY A 149 -1.90 13.04 -10.05
CA GLY A 149 -2.85 14.02 -9.51
C GLY A 149 -3.73 14.70 -10.56
N GLY A 150 -3.44 14.53 -11.85
CA GLY A 150 -4.20 15.11 -12.96
C GLY A 150 -5.50 14.36 -13.30
N LYS A 151 -6.41 15.04 -13.99
CA LYS A 151 -7.71 14.50 -14.43
C LYS A 151 -7.62 13.29 -15.39
N ASN A 152 -6.50 13.11 -16.09
CA ASN A 152 -6.32 11.99 -17.03
C ASN A 152 -5.90 10.68 -16.33
N CYS A 153 -5.68 10.71 -15.01
CA CYS A 153 -5.22 9.57 -14.23
C CYS A 153 -6.29 9.02 -13.26
N VAL A 154 -7.57 9.37 -13.45
CA VAL A 154 -8.66 9.03 -12.51
C VAL A 154 -8.77 7.52 -12.27
N GLU A 155 -8.57 6.70 -13.29
CA GLU A 155 -8.59 5.24 -13.16
C GLU A 155 -7.50 4.75 -12.21
N ILE A 156 -6.24 5.16 -12.42
CA ILE A 156 -5.11 4.80 -11.56
C ILE A 156 -5.33 5.31 -10.13
N GLN A 157 -5.79 6.56 -9.99
CA GLN A 157 -6.10 7.12 -8.69
C GLN A 157 -7.17 6.29 -7.96
N SER A 158 -8.22 5.85 -8.65
CA SER A 158 -9.28 5.04 -8.04
C SER A 158 -8.73 3.69 -7.57
N GLN A 159 -8.01 2.98 -8.45
CA GLN A 159 -7.42 1.67 -8.11
C GLN A 159 -6.49 1.77 -6.91
N MET A 160 -5.62 2.78 -6.86
CA MET A 160 -4.70 2.99 -5.73
C MET A 160 -5.44 3.39 -4.45
N ARG A 161 -6.45 4.25 -4.53
CA ARG A 161 -7.28 4.61 -3.35
C ARG A 161 -8.01 3.40 -2.78
N ASP A 162 -8.63 2.59 -3.64
CA ASP A 162 -9.37 1.40 -3.22
C ASP A 162 -8.42 0.36 -2.59
N PHE A 163 -7.23 0.21 -3.18
CA PHE A 163 -6.18 -0.64 -2.63
C PHE A 163 -5.69 -0.15 -1.25
N ILE A 164 -5.32 1.12 -1.10
CA ILE A 164 -4.89 1.69 0.19
C ILE A 164 -6.01 1.54 1.23
N LYS A 165 -7.26 1.79 0.83
CA LYS A 165 -8.44 1.63 1.69
C LYS A 165 -8.59 0.20 2.19
N LYS A 166 -8.37 -0.77 1.33
CA LYS A 166 -8.41 -2.19 1.71
C LYS A 166 -7.30 -2.55 2.70
N VAL A 167 -6.06 -2.10 2.47
CA VAL A 167 -4.93 -2.35 3.39
C VAL A 167 -5.20 -1.76 4.77
N ILE A 168 -5.67 -0.50 4.82
CA ILE A 168 -6.00 0.20 6.06
C ILE A 168 -7.11 -0.51 6.82
N ASN A 169 -8.21 -0.87 6.14
CA ASN A 169 -9.33 -1.54 6.79
C ASN A 169 -8.93 -2.92 7.34
N GLU A 170 -8.21 -3.73 6.56
CA GLU A 170 -7.76 -5.05 7.02
C GLU A 170 -6.80 -4.94 8.22
N ALA A 171 -5.88 -3.96 8.22
CA ALA A 171 -4.97 -3.72 9.34
C ALA A 171 -5.74 -3.32 10.61
N CYS A 172 -6.68 -2.39 10.50
CA CYS A 172 -7.50 -1.97 11.63
C CYS A 172 -8.39 -3.10 12.17
N ASP A 173 -9.03 -3.88 11.29
CA ASP A 173 -9.84 -5.02 11.69
C ASP A 173 -9.04 -6.01 12.54
N ILE A 174 -7.84 -6.38 12.07
CA ILE A 174 -6.95 -7.26 12.84
C ILE A 174 -6.60 -6.61 14.18
N PHE A 175 -6.21 -5.34 14.18
CA PHE A 175 -5.84 -4.62 15.41
C PHE A 175 -6.96 -4.61 16.47
N TRP A 176 -8.21 -4.38 16.08
CA TRP A 176 -9.35 -4.37 16.99
C TRP A 176 -9.72 -5.78 17.48
N GLU A 177 -9.52 -6.81 16.67
CA GLU A 177 -9.78 -8.21 17.02
C GLU A 177 -8.68 -8.86 17.88
N LEU A 178 -7.46 -8.30 17.89
CA LEU A 178 -6.29 -8.88 18.57
C LEU A 178 -6.55 -9.31 20.03
N PRO A 179 -7.11 -8.48 20.93
CA PRO A 179 -7.31 -8.89 22.32
C PRO A 179 -8.27 -10.08 22.45
N THR A 180 -9.35 -10.09 21.66
CA THR A 180 -10.33 -11.18 21.64
C THR A 180 -9.69 -12.49 21.17
N GLN A 181 -8.81 -12.42 20.17
CA GLN A 181 -8.06 -13.60 19.70
C GLN A 181 -7.14 -14.15 20.80
N VAL A 182 -6.41 -13.28 21.51
CA VAL A 182 -5.53 -13.69 22.62
C VAL A 182 -6.34 -14.31 23.77
N GLU A 183 -7.47 -13.72 24.15
CA GLU A 183 -8.36 -14.26 25.18
C GLU A 183 -8.88 -15.66 24.82
N SER A 184 -9.23 -15.89 23.55
CA SER A 184 -9.69 -17.20 23.08
C SER A 184 -8.61 -18.29 23.16
N GLN A 185 -7.34 -17.92 22.97
CA GLN A 185 -6.20 -18.84 22.99
C GLN A 185 -5.65 -19.09 24.41
N ARG A 186 -6.08 -18.30 25.41
CA ARG A 186 -5.66 -18.42 26.82
C ARG A 186 -6.11 -19.72 27.49
N GLN A 187 -7.00 -20.49 26.88
CA GLN A 187 -7.48 -21.78 27.41
C GLN A 187 -6.45 -22.92 27.32
N SER A 188 -5.23 -22.67 26.83
CA SER A 188 -4.19 -23.70 26.77
C SER A 188 -3.71 -24.09 28.17
N THR A 189 -3.63 -25.39 28.44
CA THR A 189 -3.12 -25.96 29.70
C THR A 189 -1.67 -25.48 29.93
N PRO A 190 -1.30 -25.06 31.15
CA PRO A 190 0.06 -24.64 31.44
C PRO A 190 1.06 -25.79 31.17
N PRO A 191 2.27 -25.48 30.69
CA PRO A 191 3.32 -26.46 30.48
C PRO A 191 3.59 -27.30 31.74
N ALA A 192 3.78 -28.61 31.56
CA ALA A 192 4.03 -29.54 32.68
C ALA A 192 5.36 -29.30 33.40
N ASP A 193 6.29 -28.58 32.77
CA ASP A 193 7.59 -28.16 33.32
C ASP A 193 7.50 -26.88 34.16
N GLY A 194 6.32 -26.25 34.28
CA GLY A 194 6.14 -24.99 34.99
C GLY A 194 6.72 -23.78 34.26
N GLY A 195 7.09 -23.92 32.98
CA GLY A 195 7.64 -22.86 32.16
C GLY A 195 6.59 -21.84 31.66
N ILE A 196 7.08 -20.71 31.14
CA ILE A 196 6.25 -19.67 30.53
C ILE A 196 5.51 -20.25 29.31
N PRO A 197 4.17 -20.12 29.21
CA PRO A 197 3.44 -20.56 28.03
C PRO A 197 3.95 -19.91 26.75
N ARG A 198 4.09 -20.66 25.66
CA ARG A 198 4.58 -20.14 24.36
C ARG A 198 3.75 -18.97 23.83
N LEU A 199 2.44 -19.02 24.04
CA LEU A 199 1.52 -17.93 23.69
C LEU A 199 1.91 -16.64 24.42
N LEU A 200 2.34 -16.73 25.67
CA LEU A 200 2.70 -15.55 26.46
C LEU A 200 3.97 -14.89 25.93
N SER A 201 5.04 -15.66 25.67
CA SER A 201 6.26 -15.12 25.03
C SER A 201 5.92 -14.45 23.71
N PHE A 202 5.13 -15.11 22.87
CA PHE A 202 4.70 -14.55 21.58
C PHE A 202 3.96 -13.22 21.73
N VAL A 203 2.98 -13.13 22.64
CA VAL A 203 2.19 -11.90 22.82
C VAL A 203 3.06 -10.76 23.36
N VAL A 204 4.01 -11.05 24.26
CA VAL A 204 4.98 -10.06 24.76
C VAL A 204 5.89 -9.56 23.64
N ASP A 205 6.55 -10.46 22.92
CA ASP A 205 7.48 -10.12 21.85
C ASP A 205 6.76 -9.32 20.75
N TYR A 206 5.59 -9.79 20.33
CA TYR A 206 4.76 -9.12 19.33
C TYR A 206 4.27 -7.74 19.78
N SER A 207 3.86 -7.59 21.05
CA SER A 207 3.38 -6.30 21.55
C SER A 207 4.51 -5.29 21.66
N ASN A 208 5.70 -5.72 22.08
CA ASN A 208 6.89 -4.87 22.10
C ASN A 208 7.26 -4.41 20.68
N GLU A 209 7.14 -5.29 19.69
CA GLU A 209 7.36 -4.94 18.29
C GLU A 209 6.30 -3.96 17.77
N LEU A 210 5.01 -4.28 17.92
CA LEU A 210 3.88 -3.47 17.44
C LEU A 210 3.84 -2.08 18.09
N LEU A 211 4.14 -2.00 19.40
CA LEU A 211 4.12 -0.76 20.17
C LEU A 211 5.49 -0.05 20.21
N GLY A 212 6.49 -0.61 19.53
CA GLY A 212 7.81 -0.01 19.39
C GLY A 212 7.80 1.25 18.52
N GLU A 213 8.97 1.90 18.46
CA GLU A 213 9.17 3.19 17.78
C GLU A 213 8.84 3.18 16.29
N TYR A 214 8.93 2.02 15.63
CA TYR A 214 8.70 1.90 14.18
C TYR A 214 7.22 1.70 13.84
N TYR A 215 6.55 0.69 14.40
CA TYR A 215 5.18 0.34 14.02
C TYR A 215 4.11 1.24 14.66
N ARG A 216 4.36 1.75 15.88
CA ARG A 216 3.36 2.54 16.61
C ARG A 216 2.94 3.83 15.86
N PRO A 217 3.84 4.64 15.29
CA PRO A 217 3.45 5.81 14.50
C PRO A 217 2.65 5.44 13.24
N ILE A 218 3.05 4.35 12.56
CA ILE A 218 2.39 3.86 11.34
C ILE A 218 0.97 3.41 11.67
N LEU A 219 0.81 2.60 12.72
CA LEU A 219 -0.48 2.12 13.21
C LEU A 219 -1.39 3.29 13.62
N THR A 220 -0.83 4.28 14.34
CA THR A 220 -1.59 5.47 14.75
C THR A 220 -2.11 6.22 13.54
N GLN A 221 -1.27 6.41 12.53
CA GLN A 221 -1.68 7.07 11.28
C GLN A 221 -2.77 6.31 10.54
N ILE A 222 -2.68 4.98 10.44
CA ILE A 222 -3.71 4.14 9.81
C ILE A 222 -5.05 4.25 10.56
N LEU A 223 -5.01 4.20 11.89
CA LEU A 223 -6.19 4.32 12.76
C LEU A 223 -6.86 5.70 12.61
N GLU A 224 -6.08 6.77 12.56
CA GLU A 224 -6.58 8.12 12.32
C GLU A 224 -7.21 8.27 10.92
N ILE A 225 -6.57 7.71 9.89
CA ILE A 225 -7.10 7.73 8.52
C ILE A 225 -8.43 6.98 8.47
N GLN A 226 -8.51 5.76 9.02
CA GLN A 226 -9.75 4.98 9.03
C GLN A 226 -10.85 5.71 9.81
N TRP A 227 -10.52 6.29 10.96
CA TRP A 227 -11.47 7.09 11.75
C TRP A 227 -11.99 8.28 10.95
N SER A 228 -11.12 8.99 10.21
CA SER A 228 -11.53 10.10 9.36
C SER A 228 -12.54 9.65 8.31
N TRP A 229 -12.34 8.48 7.68
CA TRP A 229 -13.26 7.95 6.67
C TRP A 229 -14.64 7.64 7.25
N ASN A 230 -14.69 7.08 8.46
CA ASN A 230 -15.95 6.74 9.12
C ASN A 230 -16.71 7.99 9.63
N ASN A 231 -16.00 9.09 9.88
CA ASN A 231 -16.57 10.33 10.44
C ASN A 231 -16.63 11.50 9.44
N ASN A 232 -16.37 11.26 8.15
CA ASN A 232 -16.46 12.28 7.11
C ASN A 232 -17.91 12.76 6.85
N HIS A 233 -18.92 12.05 7.37
CA HIS A 233 -20.34 12.38 7.22
C HIS A 233 -20.99 12.98 8.47
N THR A 234 -20.28 13.11 9.60
CA THR A 234 -20.81 13.64 10.85
C THR A 234 -20.80 15.18 10.86
N HIS A 235 -21.84 15.79 11.44
CA HIS A 235 -21.90 17.25 11.62
C HIS A 235 -20.66 17.75 12.39
N LYS A 236 -20.12 18.91 12.00
CA LYS A 236 -18.88 19.46 12.60
C LYS A 236 -18.98 19.70 14.12
N GLU A 237 -20.19 19.85 14.65
CA GLU A 237 -20.43 19.97 16.09
C GLU A 237 -20.19 18.63 16.80
N GLY A 238 -19.18 18.58 17.67
CA GLY A 238 -18.85 17.40 18.47
C GLY A 238 -17.75 16.50 17.89
N LEU A 239 -17.24 16.80 16.68
CA LEU A 239 -16.16 16.04 16.05
C LEU A 239 -14.88 16.01 16.92
N GLU A 240 -14.55 17.13 17.58
CA GLU A 240 -13.40 17.22 18.49
C GLU A 240 -13.57 16.30 19.72
N LYS A 241 -14.79 16.24 20.27
CA LYS A 241 -15.12 15.33 21.38
C LYS A 241 -15.05 13.86 20.95
N GLN A 242 -15.56 13.54 19.76
CA GLN A 242 -15.47 12.20 19.18
C GLN A 242 -14.01 11.79 18.90
N ARG A 243 -13.18 12.73 18.45
CA ARG A 243 -11.74 12.50 18.25
C ARG A 243 -11.02 12.25 19.56
N GLN A 244 -11.28 13.05 20.60
CA GLN A 244 -10.73 12.83 21.94
C GLN A 244 -11.15 11.47 22.51
N GLN A 245 -12.42 11.10 22.35
CA GLN A 245 -12.92 9.79 22.77
C GLN A 245 -12.25 8.65 21.98
N PHE A 246 -12.00 8.83 20.68
CA PHE A 246 -11.29 7.85 19.86
C PHE A 246 -9.85 7.65 20.33
N LEU A 247 -9.11 8.74 20.56
CA LEU A 247 -7.74 8.68 21.10
C LEU A 247 -7.72 8.00 22.47
N LEU A 248 -8.69 8.29 23.34
CA LEU A 248 -8.83 7.63 24.63
C LEU A 248 -9.12 6.13 24.48
N ASN A 249 -9.98 5.75 23.54
CA ASN A 249 -10.28 4.34 23.25
C ASN A 249 -9.06 3.62 22.70
N GLN A 250 -8.27 4.27 21.84
CA GLN A 250 -7.00 3.75 21.32
C GLN A 250 -6.00 3.53 22.46
N GLU A 251 -5.80 4.51 23.34
CA GLU A 251 -4.96 4.35 24.54
C GLU A 251 -5.46 3.24 25.47
N LEU A 252 -6.78 3.14 25.67
CA LEU A 252 -7.37 2.07 26.46
C LEU A 252 -7.11 0.70 25.82
N HIS A 253 -7.16 0.60 24.49
CA HIS A 253 -6.85 -0.63 23.77
C HIS A 253 -5.36 -1.00 23.90
N TYR A 254 -4.45 -0.03 23.78
CA TYR A 254 -3.04 -0.26 24.09
C TYR A 254 -2.83 -0.73 25.52
N LYS A 255 -3.50 -0.10 26.49
CA LYS A 255 -3.47 -0.53 27.90
C LYS A 255 -4.05 -1.93 28.09
N LYS A 256 -5.07 -2.34 27.34
CA LYS A 256 -5.60 -3.72 27.38
C LYS A 256 -4.57 -4.72 26.84
N ILE A 257 -3.89 -4.38 25.74
CA ILE A 257 -2.79 -5.19 25.21
C ILE A 257 -1.70 -5.32 26.28
N ILE A 258 -1.22 -4.20 26.85
CA ILE A 258 -0.20 -4.18 27.92
C ILE A 258 -0.66 -4.93 29.17
N LYS A 259 -1.91 -4.74 29.62
CA LYS A 259 -2.45 -5.42 30.80
C LYS A 259 -2.61 -6.93 30.57
N ALA A 260 -2.87 -7.36 29.33
CA ALA A 260 -2.82 -8.77 28.97
C ALA A 260 -1.39 -9.34 29.05
N LEU A 261 -0.36 -8.50 28.93
CA LEU A 261 1.04 -8.83 29.24
C LEU A 261 1.28 -8.90 30.75
N GLU A 262 0.81 -7.91 31.52
CA GLU A 262 1.09 -7.79 32.97
C GLU A 262 0.32 -8.80 33.84
N LEU A 263 -0.95 -9.09 33.55
CA LEU A 263 -1.79 -10.00 34.35
C LEU A 263 -1.48 -11.50 34.14
N ASN A 264 -0.44 -11.82 33.37
CA ASN A 264 0.00 -13.19 33.07
C ASN A 264 1.45 -13.45 33.47
N ILE A 265 2.08 -12.51 34.19
CA ILE A 265 3.31 -12.71 34.99
C ILE A 265 2.89 -13.09 36.41
#